data_AF-A0A2K2UDI9-F1
#
_entry.id   AF-A0A2K2UDI9-F1
#
_cell.length_a   1.000
_cell.length_b   1.000
_cell.length_c   1.000
_cell.angle_alpha   90.00
_cell.angle_beta   90.00
_cell.angle_gamma   90.00
#
_symmetry.space_group_name_H-M   'P 1'
#
loop_
_entity.id
_entity.type
_entity.pdbx_description
1 polymer ?
#
loop_
_entity_poly.entity_id
_entity_poly.type
_entity_poly.pdbx_seq_one_letter_code
_entity_poly.pdbx_strand_id
1 'polypeptide(L)'
;MTYATKSPWVIHYDGSSCNGCDIEVLAALCPGFDVERFGIINTGNPKHADIFLVTGSVNEQNISVVQEIYNQMVEPKVVIACGICACSAGIFHDCYNVIGGVDKAIPVDVYAPGCAVRPEAIIDAVVQGLGILEEKSKALQEQKKGA
;
A
#
# COMPACT_ATOMS: atom_id res chain seq x y z
N MET A 1 3.87 -20.64 1.41
CA MET A 1 2.82 -19.90 0.69
C MET A 1 1.44 -20.40 1.06
N THR A 2 0.76 -19.63 1.90
CA THR A 2 -0.69 -19.73 2.11
C THR A 2 -1.44 -19.32 0.83
N TYR A 3 -2.74 -19.60 0.74
CA TYR A 3 -3.52 -19.17 -0.44
C TYR A 3 -3.57 -17.65 -0.60
N ALA A 4 -3.51 -16.90 0.51
CA ALA A 4 -3.53 -15.43 0.51
C ALA A 4 -2.38 -14.79 -0.30
N THR A 5 -1.21 -15.44 -0.39
CA THR A 5 -0.08 -14.90 -1.14
C THR A 5 -0.13 -15.18 -2.64
N LYS A 6 -1.04 -16.06 -3.10
CA LYS A 6 -1.12 -16.48 -4.52
C LYS A 6 -2.09 -15.64 -5.35
N SER A 7 -3.00 -14.92 -4.70
CA SER A 7 -3.97 -14.03 -5.35
C SER A 7 -4.26 -12.79 -4.49
N PRO A 8 -3.23 -11.99 -4.13
CA PRO A 8 -3.39 -10.83 -3.27
C PRO A 8 -3.99 -9.65 -4.02
N TRP A 9 -5.02 -8.99 -3.50
CA TRP A 9 -5.65 -7.87 -4.19
C TRP A 9 -5.14 -6.54 -3.64
N VAL A 10 -4.85 -5.59 -4.53
CA VAL A 10 -4.38 -4.26 -4.16
C VAL A 10 -5.50 -3.24 -4.25
N ILE A 11 -5.54 -2.31 -3.30
CA ILE A 11 -6.27 -1.06 -3.44
C ILE A 11 -5.26 0.08 -3.44
N HIS A 12 -5.35 0.95 -4.44
CA HIS A 12 -4.56 2.17 -4.53
C HIS A 12 -5.38 3.36 -4.05
N TYR A 13 -4.75 4.22 -3.24
CA TYR A 13 -5.32 5.50 -2.84
C TYR A 13 -4.31 6.63 -3.01
N ASP A 14 -4.83 7.72 -3.55
CA ASP A 14 -4.14 8.99 -3.68
C ASP A 14 -4.36 9.83 -2.41
N GLY A 15 -3.35 9.84 -1.54
CA GLY A 15 -3.28 10.70 -0.36
C GLY A 15 -2.62 12.04 -0.67
N SER A 16 -3.13 12.80 -1.64
CA SER A 16 -2.58 14.11 -2.06
C SER A 16 -1.22 14.04 -2.74
N SER A 17 -1.14 13.18 -3.74
CA SER A 17 -0.06 13.03 -4.70
C SER A 17 -0.10 14.13 -5.78
N CYS A 18 0.99 14.24 -6.53
CA CYS A 18 1.07 15.02 -7.77
C CYS A 18 0.73 14.19 -9.02
N ASN A 19 0.07 13.04 -8.84
CA ASN A 19 -0.28 12.05 -9.85
C ASN A 19 0.91 11.27 -10.43
N GLY A 20 2.15 11.63 -10.11
CA GLY A 20 3.34 10.95 -10.61
C GLY A 20 3.43 9.49 -10.16
N CYS A 21 3.31 9.23 -8.85
CA CYS A 21 3.37 7.85 -8.34
C CYS A 21 2.11 7.05 -8.70
N ASP A 22 0.96 7.70 -8.88
CA ASP A 22 -0.30 7.09 -9.29
C ASP A 22 -0.20 6.52 -10.71
N ILE A 23 0.41 7.29 -11.63
CA ILE A 23 0.67 6.82 -12.99
C ILE A 23 1.58 5.59 -12.97
N GLU A 24 2.60 5.56 -12.12
CA GLU A 24 3.53 4.43 -12.03
C GLU A 24 2.88 3.19 -11.40
N VAL A 25 1.96 3.36 -10.43
CA VAL A 25 1.13 2.27 -9.89
C VAL A 25 0.24 1.68 -10.99
N LEU A 26 -0.39 2.52 -11.81
CA LEU A 26 -1.18 2.05 -12.95
C LEU A 26 -0.30 1.43 -14.05
N ALA A 27 0.90 1.95 -14.28
CA ALA A 27 1.85 1.39 -15.22
C ALA A 27 2.31 -0.02 -14.80
N ALA A 28 2.51 -0.26 -13.49
CA ALA A 28 2.82 -1.59 -12.97
C ALA A 28 1.72 -2.63 -13.28
N LEU A 29 0.46 -2.20 -13.37
CA LEU A 29 -0.68 -3.04 -13.75
C LEU A 29 -0.85 -3.21 -15.27
N CYS A 30 -0.15 -2.41 -16.08
CA CYS A 30 -0.24 -2.47 -17.53
C CYS A 30 0.64 -3.60 -18.11
N PRO A 31 0.38 -4.08 -19.34
CA PRO A 31 1.08 -5.22 -19.94
C PRO A 31 2.61 -5.09 -20.07
N GLY A 32 3.15 -3.86 -19.97
CA GLY A 32 4.60 -3.64 -20.02
C GLY A 32 5.34 -4.19 -18.80
N PHE A 33 4.70 -4.15 -17.62
CA PHE A 33 5.26 -4.63 -16.36
C PHE A 33 4.49 -5.83 -15.80
N ASP A 34 3.18 -5.89 -16.06
CA ASP A 34 2.30 -7.04 -15.87
C ASP A 34 2.42 -7.70 -14.48
N VAL A 35 2.12 -6.91 -13.43
CA VAL A 35 2.08 -7.40 -12.05
C VAL A 35 0.95 -8.43 -11.83
N GLU A 36 -0.03 -8.50 -12.72
CA GLU A 36 -1.15 -9.46 -12.66
C GLU A 36 -0.67 -10.92 -12.72
N ARG A 37 0.51 -11.19 -13.27
CA ARG A 37 1.15 -12.52 -13.29
C ARG A 37 1.35 -13.14 -11.90
N PHE A 38 1.41 -12.31 -10.86
CA PHE A 38 1.50 -12.75 -9.47
C PHE A 38 0.12 -12.91 -8.80
N GLY A 39 -0.98 -12.80 -9.57
CA GLY A 39 -2.34 -12.84 -9.06
C GLY A 39 -2.81 -11.51 -8.45
N ILE A 40 -2.08 -10.42 -8.71
CA ILE A 40 -2.36 -9.08 -8.20
C ILE A 40 -3.34 -8.37 -9.12
N ILE A 41 -4.48 -7.97 -8.57
CA ILE A 41 -5.45 -7.15 -9.30
C ILE A 41 -5.80 -5.91 -8.48
N ASN A 42 -6.10 -4.82 -9.17
CA ASN A 42 -6.58 -3.60 -8.52
C ASN A 42 -8.09 -3.68 -8.26
N THR A 43 -8.50 -3.46 -7.02
CA THR A 43 -9.91 -3.44 -6.59
C THR A 43 -10.30 -2.07 -6.07
N GLY A 44 -11.54 -1.65 -6.34
CA GLY A 44 -12.10 -0.40 -5.83
C GLY A 44 -12.75 -0.51 -4.45
N ASN A 45 -12.86 -1.72 -3.88
CA ASN A 45 -13.50 -1.94 -2.58
C ASN A 45 -12.45 -2.35 -1.53
N PRO A 46 -12.24 -1.56 -0.47
CA PRO A 46 -11.26 -1.87 0.57
C PRO A 46 -11.53 -3.20 1.28
N LYS A 47 -12.79 -3.63 1.37
CA LYS A 47 -13.15 -4.91 2.01
C LYS A 47 -12.68 -6.13 1.23
N HIS A 48 -12.33 -5.97 -0.05
CA HIS A 48 -11.81 -7.04 -0.89
C HIS A 48 -10.28 -6.96 -1.06
N ALA A 49 -9.63 -5.91 -0.55
CA ALA A 49 -8.21 -5.69 -0.72
C ALA A 49 -7.42 -6.29 0.44
N ASP A 50 -6.28 -6.91 0.11
CA ASP A 50 -5.31 -7.43 1.08
C ASP A 50 -4.13 -6.46 1.25
N ILE A 51 -3.82 -5.69 0.20
CA ILE A 51 -2.69 -4.77 0.16
C ILE A 51 -3.19 -3.35 -0.10
N PHE A 52 -2.75 -2.41 0.73
CA PHE A 52 -3.05 -0.99 0.60
C PHE A 52 -1.84 -0.24 0.04
N LEU A 53 -1.93 0.25 -1.18
CA LEU A 53 -0.93 1.11 -1.80
C LEU A 53 -1.31 2.57 -1.55
N VAL A 54 -0.53 3.28 -0.74
CA VAL A 54 -0.75 4.70 -0.49
C VAL A 54 0.30 5.51 -1.22
N THR A 55 -0.16 6.43 -2.05
CA THR A 55 0.68 7.38 -2.80
C THR A 55 0.42 8.80 -2.31
N GLY A 56 1.40 9.69 -2.47
CA GLY A 56 1.28 11.07 -2.01
C GLY A 56 1.46 11.24 -0.50
N SER A 57 1.41 12.48 -0.03
CA SER A 57 1.64 12.84 1.37
C SER A 57 0.33 13.08 2.14
N VAL A 58 0.16 12.41 3.28
CA VAL A 58 -1.03 12.59 4.12
C VAL A 58 -1.09 14.00 4.69
N ASN A 59 -2.28 14.60 4.69
CA ASN A 59 -2.56 15.92 5.23
C ASN A 59 -3.80 15.88 6.15
N GLU A 60 -4.08 17.00 6.82
CA GLU A 60 -5.23 17.09 7.75
C GLU A 60 -6.59 16.80 7.09
N GLN A 61 -6.72 17.00 5.77
CA GLN A 61 -7.98 16.79 5.05
C GLN A 61 -8.20 15.33 4.66
N ASN A 62 -7.15 14.58 4.34
CA ASN A 62 -7.24 13.21 3.85
C ASN A 62 -6.93 12.15 4.91
N ILE A 63 -6.36 12.52 6.07
CA ILE A 63 -5.95 11.57 7.11
C ILE A 63 -7.10 10.67 7.57
N SER A 64 -8.29 11.23 7.78
CA SER A 64 -9.47 10.48 8.22
C SER A 64 -9.93 9.47 7.16
N VAL A 65 -9.78 9.81 5.88
CA VAL A 65 -10.13 8.93 4.76
C VAL A 65 -9.14 7.76 4.68
N VAL A 66 -7.84 8.03 4.79
CA VAL A 66 -6.80 6.99 4.80
C VAL A 66 -7.02 6.01 5.96
N GLN A 67 -7.32 6.53 7.15
CA GLN A 67 -7.62 5.71 8.32
C GLN A 67 -8.88 4.87 8.15
N GLU A 68 -9.94 5.44 7.57
CA GLU A 68 -11.19 4.72 7.33
C GLU A 68 -11.00 3.58 6.31
N ILE A 69 -10.28 3.84 5.21
CA ILE A 69 -9.95 2.80 4.22
C ILE A 69 -9.19 1.66 4.91
N TYR A 70 -8.15 1.99 5.67
CA TYR A 70 -7.38 1.00 6.42
C TYR A 70 -8.24 0.22 7.42
N ASN A 71 -9.15 0.88 8.14
CA ASN A 71 -10.04 0.23 9.11
C ASN A 71 -11.08 -0.70 8.46
N GLN A 72 -11.51 -0.39 7.24
CA GLN A 72 -12.46 -1.21 6.49
C GLN A 72 -11.84 -2.46 5.86
N MET A 73 -10.52 -2.48 5.68
CA MET A 73 -9.79 -3.65 5.19
C MET A 73 -9.77 -4.78 6.23
N VAL A 74 -9.98 -6.00 5.75
CA VAL A 74 -10.03 -7.23 6.57
C VAL A 74 -8.62 -7.72 6.88
N GLU A 75 -8.41 -8.25 8.09
CA GLU A 75 -7.14 -8.90 8.43
C GLU A 75 -7.03 -10.31 7.82
N PRO A 76 -5.85 -10.71 7.30
CA PRO A 76 -4.56 -10.00 7.35
C PRO A 76 -4.41 -8.98 6.21
N LYS A 77 -3.89 -7.79 6.53
CA LYS A 77 -3.59 -6.74 5.53
C LYS A 77 -2.17 -6.21 5.59
N VAL A 78 -1.71 -5.64 4.47
CA VAL A 78 -0.38 -5.04 4.32
C VAL A 78 -0.50 -3.62 3.78
N VAL A 79 0.27 -2.67 4.32
CA VAL A 79 0.31 -1.28 3.86
C VAL A 79 1.67 -0.98 3.24
N ILE A 80 1.65 -0.42 2.04
CA ILE A 80 2.84 -0.02 1.29
C ILE A 80 2.78 1.48 1.01
N ALA A 81 3.79 2.21 1.47
CA ALA A 81 3.96 3.63 1.15
C ALA A 81 4.75 3.78 -0.15
N CYS A 82 4.11 4.32 -1.19
CA CYS A 82 4.65 4.45 -2.53
C CYS A 82 5.09 5.89 -2.82
N GLY A 83 6.40 6.08 -3.02
CA GLY A 83 7.01 7.36 -3.33
C GLY A 83 7.48 8.14 -2.09
N ILE A 84 8.38 9.10 -2.31
CA ILE A 84 9.06 9.83 -1.22
C ILE A 84 8.09 10.69 -0.39
N CYS A 85 7.03 11.20 -1.03
CA CYS A 85 5.96 11.93 -0.35
C CYS A 85 5.19 11.02 0.63
N ALA A 86 4.90 9.78 0.24
CA ALA A 86 4.25 8.81 1.13
C ALA A 86 5.19 8.32 2.24
N CYS A 87 6.48 8.15 1.93
CA CYS A 87 7.46 7.65 2.89
C CYS A 87 7.84 8.69 3.96
N SER A 88 7.94 9.97 3.59
CA SER A 88 8.57 10.98 4.44
C SER A 88 8.04 12.41 4.25
N ALA A 89 6.94 12.60 3.51
CA ALA A 89 6.50 13.88 2.94
C ALA A 89 7.45 14.52 1.91
N GLY A 90 8.68 14.02 1.75
CA GLY A 90 9.61 14.46 0.71
C GLY A 90 9.87 15.97 0.76
N ILE A 91 9.68 16.65 -0.38
CA ILE A 91 9.86 18.11 -0.45
C ILE A 91 8.85 18.89 0.41
N PHE A 92 7.72 18.26 0.78
CA PHE A 92 6.65 18.89 1.55
C PHE A 92 6.75 18.65 3.07
N HIS A 93 7.85 18.09 3.57
CA HIS A 93 7.99 17.74 5.00
C HIS A 93 7.84 18.90 5.97
N ASP A 94 8.22 20.12 5.57
CA ASP A 94 8.11 21.34 6.37
C ASP A 94 6.81 22.14 6.09
N CYS A 95 5.92 21.63 5.22
CA CYS A 95 4.68 22.32 4.91
C CYS A 95 3.66 22.17 6.06
N TYR A 96 3.02 23.27 6.43
CA TYR A 96 2.09 23.34 7.57
C TYR A 96 0.92 22.36 7.50
N ASN A 97 0.51 21.98 6.29
CA ASN A 97 -0.66 21.14 6.04
C ASN A 97 -0.33 19.65 5.94
N VAL A 98 0.95 19.29 5.80
CA VAL A 98 1.37 17.89 5.61
C VAL A 98 1.81 17.33 6.95
N ILE A 99 1.24 16.19 7.34
CA ILE A 99 1.56 15.62 8.65
C ILE A 99 2.92 14.92 8.65
N GLY A 100 3.42 14.50 7.47
CA GLY A 100 4.64 13.73 7.27
C GLY A 100 4.39 12.53 6.37
N GLY A 101 5.07 11.41 6.65
CA GLY A 101 4.80 10.13 5.98
C GLY A 101 3.45 9.53 6.36
N VAL A 102 3.03 8.53 5.60
CA VAL A 102 1.79 7.75 5.82
C VAL A 102 1.81 7.03 7.17
N ASP A 103 2.99 6.73 7.68
CA ASP A 103 3.27 6.09 8.96
C ASP A 103 2.72 6.84 10.17
N LYS A 104 2.52 8.15 10.04
CA LYS A 104 1.86 8.98 11.06
C LYS A 104 0.34 8.78 11.12
N ALA A 105 -0.27 8.26 10.07
CA ALA A 105 -1.71 8.03 9.97
C ALA A 105 -2.11 6.58 10.22
N ILE A 106 -1.39 5.64 9.62
CA ILE A 106 -1.64 4.19 9.66
C ILE A 106 -0.30 3.43 9.71
N PRO A 107 -0.26 2.20 10.25
CA PRO A 107 0.98 1.42 10.27
C PRO A 107 1.40 1.04 8.85
N VAL A 108 2.63 1.38 8.47
CA VAL A 108 3.24 1.03 7.17
C VAL A 108 4.13 -0.19 7.34
N ASP A 109 3.96 -1.19 6.47
CA ASP A 109 4.75 -2.43 6.49
C ASP A 109 5.95 -2.34 5.53
N VAL A 110 5.76 -1.74 4.35
CA VAL A 110 6.80 -1.61 3.31
C VAL A 110 6.88 -0.19 2.79
N TYR A 111 8.09 0.29 2.56
CA TYR A 111 8.36 1.60 1.95
C TYR A 111 8.98 1.40 0.57
N ALA A 112 8.37 2.00 -0.44
CA ALA A 112 8.86 2.02 -1.81
C ALA A 112 9.34 3.45 -2.17
N PRO A 113 10.60 3.82 -1.86
CA PRO A 113 11.08 5.17 -2.10
C PRO A 113 11.24 5.48 -3.60
N GLY A 114 10.96 6.72 -4.00
CA GLY A 114 11.14 7.23 -5.37
C GLY A 114 10.37 8.52 -5.64
N CYS A 115 10.66 9.22 -6.74
CA CYS A 115 9.99 10.47 -7.12
C CYS A 115 9.99 10.68 -8.67
N ALA A 116 9.06 10.09 -9.42
CA ALA A 116 8.08 9.08 -8.99
C ALA A 116 8.76 7.72 -8.71
N VAL A 117 8.09 6.84 -7.96
CA VAL A 117 8.58 5.48 -7.73
C VAL A 117 8.48 4.69 -9.03
N ARG A 118 9.55 4.00 -9.43
CA ARG A 118 9.53 3.23 -10.68
C ARG A 118 8.60 2.01 -10.56
N PRO A 119 7.94 1.56 -11.64
CA PRO A 119 7.06 0.39 -11.60
C PRO A 119 7.75 -0.87 -11.10
N GLU A 120 9.02 -1.09 -11.45
CA GLU A 120 9.79 -2.24 -10.95
C GLU A 120 9.97 -2.17 -9.43
N ALA A 121 10.19 -0.98 -8.88
CA ALA A 121 10.31 -0.79 -7.43
C ALA A 121 8.96 -0.97 -6.71
N ILE A 122 7.84 -0.64 -7.35
CA ILE A 122 6.50 -0.96 -6.84
C ILE A 122 6.31 -2.47 -6.80
N ILE A 123 6.69 -3.19 -7.86
CA ILE A 123 6.59 -4.66 -7.92
C ILE A 123 7.43 -5.30 -6.83
N ASP A 124 8.68 -4.87 -6.66
CA ASP A 124 9.57 -5.37 -5.60
C ASP A 124 8.97 -5.12 -4.20
N ALA A 125 8.40 -3.94 -3.97
CA ALA A 125 7.74 -3.61 -2.71
C ALA A 125 6.50 -4.47 -2.46
N VAL A 126 5.70 -4.75 -3.50
CA VAL A 126 4.55 -5.64 -3.39
C VAL A 126 4.99 -7.06 -3.09
N VAL A 127 6.02 -7.59 -3.78
CA VAL A 127 6.59 -8.92 -3.51
C VAL A 127 7.12 -9.02 -2.09
N GLN A 128 7.79 -7.99 -1.58
CA GLN A 128 8.19 -7.91 -0.17
C GLN A 128 6.96 -7.93 0.75
N GLY A 129 5.91 -7.18 0.41
CA GLY A 129 4.63 -7.18 1.10
C GLY A 129 3.97 -8.56 1.16
N LEU A 130 4.11 -9.40 0.14
CA LEU A 130 3.59 -10.77 0.14
C LEU A 130 4.26 -11.65 1.20
N GLY A 131 5.55 -11.44 1.47
CA GLY A 131 6.24 -12.12 2.56
C GLY A 131 5.62 -11.79 3.92
N ILE A 132 5.40 -10.49 4.17
CA ILE A 132 4.75 -9.99 5.39
C ILE A 132 3.31 -10.50 5.50
N LEU A 133 2.57 -10.50 4.39
CA LEU A 133 1.21 -11.02 4.34
C LEU A 133 1.17 -12.52 4.71
N GLU A 134 2.16 -13.31 4.28
CA GLU A 134 2.27 -14.72 4.66
C GLU A 134 2.44 -14.89 6.17
N GLU A 135 3.31 -14.09 6.77
CA GLU A 135 3.60 -14.10 8.21
C GLU A 135 2.36 -13.70 9.02
N LYS A 136 1.72 -12.58 8.66
CA LYS A 136 0.47 -12.11 9.30
C LYS A 136 -0.65 -13.15 9.16
N SER A 137 -0.75 -13.81 8.00
CA SER A 137 -1.73 -14.89 7.76
C SER A 137 -1.51 -16.09 8.67
N LYS A 138 -0.26 -16.55 8.84
CA LYS A 138 0.08 -17.65 9.75
C LYS A 138 -0.22 -17.29 11.21
N ALA A 139 0.20 -16.10 11.65
CA ALA A 139 -0.05 -15.62 13.01
C ALA A 139 -1.56 -15.56 13.32
N LEU A 140 -2.37 -15.09 12.38
CA LEU A 140 -3.83 -15.05 12.53
C LEU A 140 -4.45 -16.45 12.63
N GLN A 141 -3.93 -17.42 11.86
CA GLN A 141 -4.38 -18.81 11.94
C GLN A 141 -4.01 -19.46 13.28
N GLU A 142 -2.84 -19.16 13.83
CA GLU A 142 -2.39 -19.64 15.14
C GLU A 142 -3.27 -19.06 16.26
N GLN A 143 -3.56 -17.76 16.22
CA GLN A 143 -4.49 -17.13 17.16
C GLN A 143 -5.88 -17.77 17.13
N LYS A 144 -6.41 -18.07 15.93
CA LYS A 144 -7.71 -18.74 15.77
C LYS A 144 -7.72 -20.20 16.25
N LYS A 145 -6.57 -20.87 16.28
CA LYS A 145 -6.45 -22.24 16.81
C LYS A 145 -6.32 -22.29 18.33
N GLY A 146 -5.84 -21.20 18.94
CA GLY A 146 -5.68 -21.06 20.39
C GLY A 146 -6.88 -20.44 21.11
N ALA A 147 -7.86 -19.92 20.38
CA ALA A 147 -9.13 -19.40 20.87
C ALA A 147 -10.24 -20.47 20.75
#